data_AF-A0A835SYZ6-F1
#
_entry.id   AF-A0A835SYZ6-F1
#
_cell.length_a   1.000
_cell.length_b   1.000
_cell.length_c   1.000
_cell.angle_alpha   90.00
_cell.angle_beta   90.00
_cell.angle_gamma   90.00
#
_symmetry.space_group_name_H-M   'P 1'
#
loop_
_entity.id
_entity.type
_entity.pdbx_description
1 polymer ?
#
loop_
_entity_poly.entity_id
_entity_poly.type
_entity_poly.pdbx_seq_one_letter_code
_entity_poly.pdbx_strand_id
1 'polypeptide(L)'
;MASPALTSCRLLQLPVELQLRVLEELKGKELCLIELVHPELRRLVSDSQYLYTDVHAKEFGRPIAGAKGLTAKAQYTQAYVQARVDNLERQRCVYNALKLRLEQLDELLGQADDVRELLGMPEMLMNEPSLVLSFVGDMEQDVMQERWDTSEDLLAAEEKVTALQGELEWLMARVPSSWCSTAPATPMAAVSTGCTIA
;
A
#
# COMPACT_ATOMS: atom_id res chain seq x y z
N MET A 1 5.57 -14.87 44.35
CA MET A 1 6.81 -15.30 43.67
C MET A 1 6.85 -14.60 42.33
N ALA A 2 7.77 -13.64 42.15
CA ALA A 2 7.90 -12.87 40.91
C ALA A 2 8.63 -13.72 39.86
N SER A 3 8.02 -13.92 38.70
CA SER A 3 8.63 -14.67 37.60
C SER A 3 9.91 -13.98 37.11
N PRO A 4 11.02 -14.71 36.89
CA PRO A 4 12.33 -14.18 36.50
C PRO A 4 12.40 -13.72 35.02
N ALA A 5 11.27 -13.49 34.35
CA ALA A 5 11.23 -12.99 32.98
C ALA A 5 11.25 -11.45 32.90
N LEU A 6 10.96 -10.75 33.99
CA LEU A 6 10.95 -9.28 34.06
C LEU A 6 12.35 -8.67 34.26
N THR A 7 13.40 -9.48 34.40
CA THR A 7 14.78 -9.03 34.66
C THR A 7 15.66 -8.82 33.42
N SER A 8 15.16 -9.07 32.20
CA SER A 8 16.04 -9.04 31.00
C SER A 8 15.95 -7.80 30.10
N CYS A 9 15.04 -6.86 30.35
CA CYS A 9 15.03 -5.62 29.58
C CYS A 9 16.04 -4.65 30.19
N ARG A 10 17.31 -4.79 29.81
CA ARG A 10 18.42 -3.91 30.23
C ARG A 10 18.12 -2.42 29.98
N LEU A 11 17.24 -2.13 29.02
CA LEU A 11 16.72 -0.79 28.75
C LEU A 11 16.09 -0.16 29.99
N LEU A 12 15.28 -0.90 30.76
CA LEU A 12 14.59 -0.40 31.96
C LEU A 12 15.54 -0.06 33.11
N GLN A 13 16.76 -0.60 33.08
CA GLN A 13 17.79 -0.35 34.08
C GLN A 13 18.56 0.95 33.81
N LEU A 14 18.38 1.55 32.62
CA LEU A 14 19.00 2.82 32.26
C LEU A 14 18.27 4.00 32.93
N PRO A 15 18.95 5.12 33.19
CA PRO A 15 18.32 6.41 33.45
C PRO A 15 17.28 6.76 32.39
N VAL A 16 16.21 7.45 32.79
CA VAL A 16 15.08 7.80 31.92
C VAL A 16 15.55 8.55 30.67
N GLU A 17 16.53 9.43 30.81
CA GLU A 17 17.11 10.20 29.71
C GLU A 17 17.75 9.29 28.65
N LEU A 18 18.43 8.23 29.07
CA LEU A 18 19.04 7.25 28.16
C LEU A 18 17.98 6.32 27.55
N GLN A 19 16.92 5.98 28.28
CA GLN A 19 15.78 5.25 27.73
C GLN A 19 15.12 6.05 26.60
N LEU A 20 14.90 7.35 26.84
CA LEU A 20 14.33 8.28 25.87
C LEU A 20 15.19 8.42 24.61
N ARG A 21 16.52 8.55 24.75
CA ARG A 21 17.44 8.56 23.60
C ARG A 21 17.36 7.29 22.74
N VAL A 22 17.16 6.13 23.36
CA VAL A 22 16.97 4.87 22.61
C VAL A 22 15.62 4.89 21.87
N LEU A 23 14.57 5.45 22.49
CA LEU A 23 13.24 5.56 21.88
C LEU A 23 13.21 6.58 20.73
N GLU A 24 14.04 7.62 20.74
CA GLU A 24 14.17 8.61 19.65
C GLU A 24 14.66 8.01 18.33
N GLU A 25 15.38 6.89 18.38
CA GLU A 25 15.89 6.18 17.19
C GLU A 25 14.85 5.27 16.55
N LEU A 26 13.71 5.06 17.20
CA LEU A 26 12.65 4.18 16.73
C LEU A 26 11.70 4.86 15.76
N LYS A 27 11.13 4.05 14.85
CA LYS A 27 10.03 4.46 13.98
C LYS A 27 8.73 4.54 14.77
N GLY A 28 7.76 5.31 14.29
CA GLY A 28 6.56 5.56 15.10
C GLY A 28 5.68 4.32 15.25
N LYS A 29 5.72 3.39 14.28
CA LYS A 29 5.13 2.04 14.41
C LYS A 29 5.73 1.27 15.60
N GLU A 30 7.03 1.35 15.81
CA GLU A 30 7.74 0.64 16.87
C GLU A 30 7.42 1.26 18.24
N LEU A 31 7.33 2.59 18.31
CA LEU A 31 6.86 3.30 19.51
C LEU A 31 5.44 2.86 19.92
N CYS A 32 4.52 2.77 18.97
CA CYS A 32 3.16 2.27 19.23
C CYS A 32 3.17 0.80 19.68
N LEU A 33 4.05 -0.05 19.15
CA LEU A 33 4.18 -1.45 19.58
C LEU A 33 4.73 -1.55 21.01
N ILE A 34 5.70 -0.73 21.38
CA ILE A 34 6.27 -0.70 22.74
C ILE A 34 5.20 -0.32 23.76
N GLU A 35 4.36 0.66 23.46
CA GLU A 35 3.23 1.00 24.34
C GLU A 35 2.27 -0.17 24.53
N LEU A 36 2.02 -0.98 23.50
CA LEU A 36 1.12 -2.12 23.60
C LEU A 36 1.72 -3.24 24.44
N VAL A 37 3.00 -3.55 24.25
CA VAL A 37 3.64 -4.75 24.79
C VAL A 37 4.31 -4.51 26.15
N HIS A 38 4.82 -3.30 26.41
CA HIS A 38 5.66 -3.03 27.56
C HIS A 38 5.02 -2.01 28.52
N PRO A 39 4.35 -2.44 29.62
CA PRO A 39 3.58 -1.54 30.49
C PRO A 39 4.43 -0.47 31.17
N GLU A 40 5.70 -0.76 31.43
CA GLU A 40 6.64 0.19 32.06
C GLU A 40 7.09 1.29 31.08
N LEU A 41 7.39 0.94 29.82
CA LEU A 41 7.75 1.91 28.78
C LEU A 41 6.52 2.64 28.22
N ARG A 42 5.32 2.07 28.37
CA ARG A 42 4.07 2.68 27.94
C ARG A 42 3.90 4.09 28.49
N ARG A 43 4.09 4.28 29.80
CA ARG A 43 4.01 5.62 30.41
C ARG A 43 5.04 6.57 29.80
N LEU A 44 6.28 6.10 29.69
CA LEU A 44 7.37 6.90 29.15
C LEU A 44 7.11 7.37 27.72
N VAL A 45 6.61 6.48 26.86
CA VAL A 45 6.26 6.82 25.46
C VAL A 45 5.02 7.70 25.39
N SER A 46 3.96 7.38 26.15
CA SER A 46 2.70 8.13 26.13
C SER A 46 2.84 9.57 26.67
N ASP A 47 3.68 9.77 27.69
CA ASP A 47 3.90 11.08 28.31
C ASP A 47 4.84 11.96 27.45
N SER A 48 5.61 11.36 26.56
CA SER A 48 6.65 12.03 25.75
C SER A 48 6.13 12.47 24.38
N GLN A 49 5.41 13.61 24.34
CA GLN A 49 4.90 14.16 23.07
C GLN A 49 5.97 14.47 22.03
N TYR A 50 7.19 14.76 22.47
CA TYR A 50 8.29 15.09 21.58
C TYR A 50 8.72 13.88 20.71
N LEU A 51 8.60 12.63 21.21
CA LEU A 51 8.92 11.42 20.43
C LEU A 51 8.07 11.33 19.17
N TYR A 52 6.76 11.59 19.31
CA TYR A 52 5.84 11.58 18.17
C TYR A 52 6.01 12.79 17.25
N THR A 53 6.50 13.91 17.78
CA THR A 53 6.78 15.11 16.98
C THR A 53 8.05 14.91 16.13
N ASP A 54 9.09 14.36 16.73
CA ASP A 54 10.35 14.05 16.08
C ASP A 54 10.16 12.96 15.00
N VAL A 55 9.49 11.86 15.35
CA VAL A 55 9.23 10.79 14.38
C VAL A 55 8.31 11.23 13.25
N HIS A 56 7.34 12.10 13.51
CA HIS A 56 6.51 12.69 12.45
C HIS A 56 7.35 13.55 11.49
N ALA A 57 8.27 14.36 12.02
CA ALA A 57 9.17 15.15 11.19
C ALA A 57 10.12 14.27 10.37
N LYS A 58 10.68 13.21 10.98
CA LYS A 58 11.56 12.25 10.30
C LYS A 58 10.85 11.46 9.21
N GLU A 59 9.62 10.98 9.46
CA GLU A 59 8.89 10.12 8.51
C GLU A 59 8.15 10.91 7.42
N PHE A 60 7.56 12.06 7.75
CA PHE A 60 6.73 12.84 6.81
C PHE A 60 7.41 14.11 6.30
N GLY A 61 8.64 14.41 6.73
CA GLY A 61 9.39 15.60 6.31
C GLY A 61 8.75 16.92 6.73
N ARG A 62 7.80 16.90 7.68
CA ARG A 62 7.06 18.08 8.12
C ARG A 62 6.77 18.04 9.62
N PRO A 63 6.83 19.17 10.32
CA PRO A 63 6.44 19.22 11.72
C PRO A 63 4.93 18.98 11.86
N ILE A 64 4.53 18.58 13.07
CA ILE A 64 3.11 18.50 13.43
C ILE A 64 2.53 19.92 13.42
N ALA A 65 1.59 20.17 12.50
CA ALA A 65 0.88 21.44 12.44
C ALA A 65 -0.02 21.53 13.67
N GLY A 66 0.36 22.34 14.66
CA GLY A 66 -0.22 22.38 16.01
C GLY A 66 -1.73 22.66 16.09
N ALA A 67 -2.54 21.71 15.64
CA ALA A 67 -3.99 21.76 15.71
C ALA A 67 -4.41 21.71 17.18
N LYS A 68 -5.16 22.74 17.60
CA LYS A 68 -5.61 22.92 18.98
C LYS A 68 -6.52 21.76 19.39
N GLY A 69 -6.02 20.86 20.24
CA GLY A 69 -6.82 19.86 20.94
C GLY A 69 -6.37 18.40 20.79
N LEU A 70 -5.47 18.07 19.85
CA LEU A 70 -4.98 16.71 19.64
C LEU A 70 -3.54 16.54 20.14
N THR A 71 -3.24 15.40 20.76
CA THR A 71 -1.87 15.06 21.17
C THR A 71 -0.97 14.81 19.96
N ALA A 72 0.35 15.03 20.10
CA ALA A 72 1.31 14.74 19.03
C ALA A 72 1.19 13.29 18.50
N LYS A 73 0.92 12.34 19.40
CA LYS A 73 0.63 10.95 19.08
C LYS A 73 -0.61 10.75 18.21
N ALA A 74 -1.71 11.43 18.54
CA ALA A 74 -2.93 11.35 17.75
C ALA A 74 -2.71 11.92 16.34
N GLN A 75 -2.01 13.05 16.24
CA GLN A 75 -1.68 13.67 14.95
C GLN A 75 -0.73 12.80 14.12
N TYR A 76 0.29 12.21 14.74
CA TYR A 76 1.16 11.21 14.08
C TYR A 76 0.36 10.02 13.57
N THR A 77 -0.50 9.45 14.43
CA THR A 77 -1.30 8.27 14.05
C THR A 77 -2.24 8.58 12.90
N GLN A 78 -2.89 9.75 12.91
CA GLN A 78 -3.74 10.20 11.82
C GLN A 78 -2.95 10.34 10.52
N ALA A 79 -1.77 10.98 10.54
CA ALA A 79 -0.92 11.11 9.37
C ALA A 79 -0.44 9.74 8.85
N TYR A 80 -0.08 8.83 9.75
CA TYR A 80 0.35 7.47 9.41
C TYR A 80 -0.77 6.65 8.77
N VAL A 81 -1.98 6.67 9.34
CA VAL A 81 -3.15 5.99 8.77
C VAL A 81 -3.49 6.59 7.41
N GLN A 82 -3.53 7.92 7.30
CA GLN A 82 -3.82 8.57 6.02
C GLN A 82 -2.82 8.18 4.93
N ALA A 83 -1.52 8.18 5.23
CA ALA A 83 -0.50 7.78 4.27
C ALA A 83 -0.64 6.32 3.81
N ARG A 84 -1.14 5.43 4.66
CA ARG A 84 -1.44 4.03 4.30
C ARG A 84 -2.68 3.91 3.44
N VAL A 85 -3.73 4.69 3.74
CA VAL A 85 -4.93 4.79 2.88
C VAL A 85 -4.54 5.31 1.50
N ASP A 86 -3.79 6.42 1.42
CA ASP A 86 -3.34 7.00 0.16
C ASP A 86 -2.49 5.99 -0.65
N ASN A 87 -1.63 5.21 0.01
CA ASN A 87 -0.85 4.16 -0.64
C ASN A 87 -1.74 3.02 -1.15
N LEU A 88 -2.71 2.57 -0.36
CA LEU A 88 -3.68 1.55 -0.78
C LEU A 88 -4.48 2.01 -2.00
N GLU A 89 -4.92 3.27 -2.03
CA GLU A 89 -5.63 3.85 -3.18
C GLU A 89 -4.75 3.88 -4.43
N ARG A 90 -3.48 4.30 -4.31
CA ARG A 90 -2.52 4.25 -5.42
C ARG A 90 -2.31 2.83 -5.94
N GLN A 91 -2.14 1.85 -5.05
CA GLN A 91 -1.97 0.45 -5.47
C GLN A 91 -3.24 -0.11 -6.13
N ARG A 92 -4.44 0.28 -5.65
CA ARG A 92 -5.70 -0.07 -6.32
C ARG A 92 -5.78 0.51 -7.73
N CYS A 93 -5.30 1.74 -7.95
CA CYS A 93 -5.22 2.32 -9.29
C CYS A 93 -4.30 1.51 -10.20
N VAL A 94 -3.10 1.14 -9.74
CA VAL A 94 -2.16 0.30 -10.51
C VAL A 94 -2.80 -1.05 -10.85
N TYR A 95 -3.40 -1.72 -9.86
CA TYR A 95 -4.09 -2.99 -10.06
C TYR A 95 -5.21 -2.90 -11.10
N ASN A 96 -6.06 -1.87 -11.02
CA ASN A 96 -7.14 -1.67 -11.99
C ASN A 96 -6.62 -1.34 -13.39
N ALA A 97 -5.52 -0.58 -13.51
CA ALA A 97 -4.89 -0.30 -14.80
C ALA A 97 -4.32 -1.56 -15.44
N LEU A 98 -3.67 -2.43 -14.66
CA LEU A 98 -3.16 -3.72 -15.14
C LEU A 98 -4.28 -4.67 -15.56
N LYS A 99 -5.40 -4.70 -14.84
CA LYS A 99 -6.60 -5.46 -15.27
C LYS A 99 -7.11 -5.00 -16.62
N LEU A 100 -7.30 -3.69 -16.78
CA LEU A 100 -7.76 -3.13 -18.04
C LEU A 100 -6.78 -3.41 -19.18
N ARG A 101 -5.47 -3.38 -18.90
CA ARG A 101 -4.45 -3.73 -19.89
C ARG A 101 -4.56 -5.18 -20.34
N LEU A 102 -4.80 -6.12 -19.41
CA LEU A 102 -5.03 -7.53 -19.77
C LEU A 102 -6.28 -7.71 -20.62
N GLU A 103 -7.38 -7.05 -20.28
CA GLU A 103 -8.62 -7.09 -21.08
C GLU A 103 -8.36 -6.60 -22.51
N GLN A 104 -7.60 -5.52 -22.68
CA GLN A 104 -7.21 -5.01 -24.01
C GLN A 104 -6.32 -5.97 -24.78
N LEU A 105 -5.38 -6.65 -24.10
CA LEU A 105 -4.51 -7.64 -24.74
C LEU A 105 -5.30 -8.89 -25.16
N ASP A 106 -6.27 -9.32 -24.35
CA ASP A 106 -7.21 -10.40 -24.69
C ASP A 106 -8.08 -10.03 -25.91
N GLU A 107 -8.56 -8.79 -25.99
CA GLU A 107 -9.29 -8.28 -27.17
C GLU A 107 -8.43 -8.29 -28.44
N LEU A 108 -7.15 -7.90 -28.35
CA LEU A 108 -6.22 -7.91 -29.48
C LEU A 108 -5.93 -9.34 -29.96
N LEU A 109 -5.80 -10.30 -29.06
CA LEU A 109 -5.65 -11.72 -29.42
C LEU A 109 -6.91 -12.26 -30.11
N GLY A 110 -8.10 -11.91 -29.61
CA GLY A 110 -9.36 -12.28 -30.26
C GLY A 110 -9.49 -11.72 -31.69
N GLN A 111 -9.06 -10.46 -31.89
CA GLN A 111 -9.02 -9.86 -33.23
C GLN A 111 -8.02 -10.56 -34.17
N ALA A 112 -6.90 -11.05 -33.64
CA ALA A 112 -5.92 -11.81 -34.43
C ALA A 112 -6.51 -13.16 -34.88
N ASP A 113 -7.24 -13.84 -34.00
CA ASP A 113 -7.98 -15.07 -34.33
C ASP A 113 -9.04 -14.83 -35.42
N ASP A 114 -9.82 -13.74 -35.32
CA ASP A 114 -10.82 -13.36 -36.33
C ASP A 114 -10.17 -13.11 -37.71
N VAL A 115 -9.03 -12.41 -37.74
CA VAL A 115 -8.26 -12.16 -38.97
C VAL A 115 -7.72 -13.46 -39.55
N ARG A 116 -7.23 -14.37 -38.70
CA ARG A 116 -6.76 -15.69 -39.12
C ARG A 116 -7.89 -16.53 -39.70
N GLU A 117 -9.09 -16.50 -39.13
CA GLU A 117 -10.27 -17.20 -39.65
C GLU A 117 -10.70 -16.64 -41.02
N LEU A 118 -10.73 -15.31 -41.18
CA LEU A 118 -11.05 -14.65 -42.44
C LEU A 118 -10.03 -14.96 -43.54
N LEU A 119 -8.74 -15.01 -43.19
CA LEU A 119 -7.65 -15.36 -44.11
C LEU A 119 -7.52 -16.88 -44.33
N GLY A 120 -8.09 -17.68 -43.44
CA GLY A 120 -8.05 -19.15 -43.44
C GLY A 120 -9.13 -19.81 -44.30
N MET A 121 -10.01 -19.04 -44.96
CA MET A 121 -11.02 -19.56 -45.89
C MET A 121 -10.35 -20.17 -47.15
N PRO A 122 -10.40 -21.51 -47.33
CA PRO A 122 -9.60 -22.20 -48.33
C PRO A 122 -10.38 -22.38 -49.63
N GLU A 123 -10.43 -21.36 -50.49
CA GLU A 123 -10.90 -21.61 -51.86
C GLU A 123 -9.98 -21.10 -52.98
N MET A 124 -8.90 -20.35 -52.72
CA MET A 124 -8.22 -19.65 -53.83
C MET A 124 -6.69 -19.50 -53.76
N LEU A 125 -5.91 -20.34 -53.06
CA LEU A 125 -4.45 -20.21 -53.11
C LEU A 125 -3.71 -21.54 -53.25
N MET A 126 -3.42 -21.89 -54.50
CA MET A 126 -2.21 -22.65 -54.83
C MET A 126 -0.99 -21.76 -54.53
N ASN A 127 -0.04 -22.31 -53.76
CA ASN A 127 1.37 -21.91 -53.66
C ASN A 127 1.69 -20.47 -53.19
N GLU A 128 1.66 -20.24 -51.87
CA GLU A 128 2.70 -19.58 -51.07
C GLU A 128 2.22 -19.43 -49.61
N PRO A 129 3.08 -19.59 -48.57
CA PRO A 129 2.68 -19.24 -47.21
C PRO A 129 2.36 -17.75 -47.18
N SER A 130 1.12 -17.40 -46.81
CA SER A 130 0.68 -16.00 -46.75
C SER A 130 1.59 -15.22 -45.80
N LEU A 131 2.40 -14.30 -46.33
CA LEU A 131 3.27 -13.39 -45.56
C LEU A 131 2.47 -12.63 -44.50
N VAL A 132 1.19 -12.37 -44.76
CA VAL A 132 0.27 -11.74 -43.80
C VAL A 132 0.03 -12.64 -42.59
N LEU A 133 -0.11 -13.96 -42.78
CA LEU A 133 -0.27 -14.89 -41.66
C LEU A 133 1.00 -15.03 -40.81
N SER A 134 2.19 -14.89 -41.38
CA SER A 134 3.43 -14.84 -40.59
C SER A 134 3.54 -13.55 -39.76
N PHE A 135 3.19 -12.39 -40.33
CA PHE A 135 3.16 -11.13 -39.58
C PHE A 135 2.13 -11.15 -38.44
N VAL A 136 0.95 -11.73 -38.68
CA VAL A 136 -0.07 -11.93 -37.64
C VAL A 136 0.47 -12.85 -36.53
N GLY A 137 1.17 -13.94 -36.88
CA GLY A 137 1.78 -14.83 -35.91
C GLY A 137 2.86 -14.18 -35.05
N ASP A 138 3.73 -13.35 -35.64
CA ASP A 138 4.76 -12.61 -34.89
C ASP A 138 4.12 -11.59 -33.93
N MET A 139 3.08 -10.87 -34.36
CA MET A 139 2.33 -9.94 -33.52
C MET A 139 1.56 -10.65 -32.40
N GLU A 140 0.93 -11.81 -32.67
CA GLU A 140 0.30 -12.66 -31.65
C GLU A 140 1.30 -13.05 -30.56
N GLN A 141 2.52 -13.43 -30.96
CA GLN A 141 3.57 -13.80 -30.02
C GLN A 141 3.98 -12.62 -29.13
N ASP A 142 4.14 -11.43 -29.69
CA ASP A 142 4.46 -10.22 -28.93
C ASP A 142 3.33 -9.86 -27.93
N VAL A 143 2.06 -9.92 -28.36
CA VAL A 143 0.90 -9.66 -27.50
C VAL A 143 0.77 -10.73 -26.41
N MET A 144 1.02 -12.00 -26.71
CA MET A 144 1.02 -13.08 -25.71
C MET A 144 2.12 -12.87 -24.67
N GLN A 145 3.31 -12.41 -25.06
CA GLN A 145 4.38 -12.10 -24.12
C GLN A 145 4.01 -10.91 -23.23
N GLU A 146 3.50 -9.82 -23.80
CA GLU A 146 3.07 -8.66 -23.02
C GLU A 146 1.93 -9.02 -22.04
N ARG A 147 1.01 -9.90 -22.47
CA ARG A 147 -0.06 -10.43 -21.62
C ARG A 147 0.49 -11.25 -20.47
N TRP A 148 1.51 -12.07 -20.70
CA TRP A 148 2.18 -12.83 -19.65
C TRP A 148 2.81 -11.88 -18.62
N ASP A 149 3.61 -10.93 -19.07
CA ASP A 149 4.31 -9.97 -18.21
C ASP A 149 3.31 -9.13 -17.39
N THR A 150 2.24 -8.64 -18.03
CA THR A 150 1.17 -7.89 -17.36
C THR A 150 0.43 -8.75 -16.33
N SER A 151 0.30 -10.06 -16.57
CA SER A 151 -0.32 -10.99 -15.61
C SER A 151 0.56 -11.20 -14.37
N GLU A 152 1.87 -11.29 -14.53
CA GLU A 152 2.82 -11.35 -13.40
C GLU A 152 2.77 -10.07 -12.56
N ASP A 153 2.78 -8.90 -13.21
CA ASP A 153 2.65 -7.62 -12.54
C ASP A 153 1.31 -7.47 -11.82
N LEU A 154 0.21 -7.99 -12.40
CA LEU A 154 -1.11 -7.97 -11.76
C LEU A 154 -1.11 -8.79 -10.47
N LEU A 155 -0.52 -9.99 -10.47
CA LEU A 155 -0.41 -10.83 -9.27
C LEU A 155 0.41 -10.12 -8.18
N ALA A 156 1.53 -9.49 -8.56
CA ALA A 156 2.35 -8.72 -7.62
C ALA A 156 1.60 -7.49 -7.06
N ALA A 157 0.77 -6.83 -7.89
CA ALA A 157 -0.08 -5.73 -7.44
C ALA A 157 -1.19 -6.22 -6.50
N GLU A 158 -1.80 -7.38 -6.78
CA GLU A 158 -2.84 -7.99 -5.93
C GLU A 158 -2.31 -8.33 -4.53
N GLU A 159 -1.12 -8.93 -4.47
CA GLU A 159 -0.47 -9.25 -3.19
C GLU A 159 -0.21 -7.98 -2.37
N LYS A 160 0.28 -6.91 -3.02
CA LYS A 160 0.50 -5.60 -2.37
C LYS A 160 -0.80 -4.99 -1.85
N VAL A 161 -1.88 -5.04 -2.65
CA VAL A 161 -3.19 -4.53 -2.23
C VAL A 161 -3.71 -5.32 -1.02
N THR A 162 -3.60 -6.65 -1.05
CA THR A 162 -4.05 -7.52 0.04
C THR A 162 -3.25 -7.27 1.32
N ALA A 163 -1.93 -7.15 1.22
CA ALA A 163 -1.06 -6.84 2.35
C ALA A 163 -1.38 -5.47 2.97
N LEU A 164 -1.61 -4.45 2.15
CA LEU A 164 -1.97 -3.11 2.62
C LEU A 164 -3.37 -3.07 3.26
N GLN A 165 -4.33 -3.82 2.72
CA GLN A 165 -5.66 -3.97 3.32
C GLN A 165 -5.56 -4.62 4.71
N GLY A 166 -4.81 -5.73 4.83
CA GLY A 166 -4.58 -6.38 6.11
C GLY A 166 -3.88 -5.48 7.13
N GLU A 167 -2.88 -4.69 6.69
CA GLU A 167 -2.23 -3.70 7.57
C GLU A 167 -3.22 -2.62 8.03
N LEU A 168 -4.05 -2.09 7.12
CA LEU A 168 -5.02 -1.04 7.45
C LEU A 168 -6.11 -1.55 8.40
N GLU A 169 -6.66 -2.74 8.17
CA GLU A 169 -7.64 -3.38 9.05
C GLU A 169 -7.06 -3.58 10.46
N TRP A 170 -5.82 -4.07 10.54
CA TRP A 170 -5.11 -4.23 11.81
C TRP A 170 -4.90 -2.89 12.52
N LEU A 171 -4.57 -1.82 11.78
CA LEU A 171 -4.40 -0.47 12.34
C LEU A 171 -5.72 0.07 12.85
N MET A 172 -6.79 0.02 12.05
CA MET A 172 -8.11 0.53 12.44
C MET A 172 -8.70 -0.21 13.64
N ALA A 173 -8.45 -1.53 13.77
CA ALA A 173 -8.88 -2.31 14.94
C ALA A 173 -8.21 -1.86 16.25
N ARG A 174 -7.09 -1.12 16.18
CA ARG A 174 -6.25 -0.76 17.32
C ARG A 174 -6.22 0.75 17.61
N VAL A 175 -6.76 1.57 16.71
CA VAL A 175 -6.98 2.99 16.95
C VAL A 175 -8.18 3.14 17.89
N PRO A 176 -8.03 3.77 19.08
CA PRO A 176 -9.16 4.09 19.93
C PRO A 176 -10.22 4.87 19.15
N SER A 177 -11.49 4.48 19.26
CA SER A 177 -12.60 5.16 18.57
C SER A 177 -12.68 6.66 18.89
N SER A 178 -12.16 7.08 20.04
CA SER A 178 -12.03 8.48 20.47
C SER A 178 -11.08 9.32 19.61
N TRP A 179 -10.20 8.70 18.81
CA TRP A 179 -9.31 9.40 17.88
C TRP A 179 -9.96 9.68 16.53
N CYS A 180 -11.01 8.93 16.18
CA CYS A 180 -11.79 9.14 14.94
C CYS A 180 -12.83 10.27 15.06
N SER A 181 -13.00 10.90 16.23
CA SER A 181 -14.12 11.81 16.51
C SER A 181 -13.82 13.31 16.36
N THR A 182 -12.82 13.73 15.57
CA THR A 182 -12.60 15.17 15.28
C THR A 182 -12.16 15.45 13.84
N ALA A 183 -12.74 14.75 12.87
CA ALA A 183 -12.90 15.31 11.54
C ALA A 183 -14.38 15.74 11.40
N PRO A 184 -14.69 16.96 10.91
CA PRO A 184 -16.05 17.23 10.49
C PRO A 184 -16.41 16.17 9.46
N ALA A 185 -17.60 15.57 9.63
CA ALA A 185 -18.18 14.66 8.65
C ALA A 185 -18.42 15.43 7.35
N THR A 186 -17.37 15.64 6.55
CA THR A 186 -17.52 15.77 5.11
C THR A 186 -17.88 14.37 4.64
N PRO A 187 -19.11 14.17 4.13
CA PRO A 187 -19.49 12.86 3.62
C PRO A 187 -18.50 12.47 2.53
N MET A 188 -18.07 11.21 2.56
CA MET A 188 -17.47 10.52 1.41
C MET A 188 -18.48 10.56 0.25
N ALA A 189 -18.57 11.70 -0.42
CA ALA A 189 -19.37 11.94 -1.61
C ALA A 189 -18.60 12.96 -2.45
N ALA A 190 -18.22 12.52 -3.65
CA ALA A 190 -17.22 13.12 -4.55
C ALA A 190 -15.78 12.85 -4.06
N VAL A 191 -14.95 12.09 -4.78
CA VAL A 191 -14.67 12.31 -6.20
C VAL A 191 -14.51 10.98 -6.94
N SER A 192 -15.54 10.62 -7.71
CA SER A 192 -15.36 9.89 -8.97
C SER A 192 -14.79 10.88 -9.98
N THR A 193 -13.48 10.96 -10.07
CA THR A 193 -12.79 11.46 -11.27
C THR A 193 -11.73 10.43 -11.55
N GLY A 194 -11.83 9.87 -12.76
CA GLY A 194 -11.00 8.78 -13.23
C GLY A 194 -9.53 9.02 -12.94
N CYS A 195 -8.86 7.92 -12.65
CA CYS A 195 -7.42 7.81 -12.83
C CYS A 195 -7.11 8.27 -14.25
N THR A 196 -6.65 9.52 -14.39
CA THR A 196 -6.21 10.05 -15.68
C THR A 196 -4.79 9.59 -15.81
N ILE A 197 -4.60 8.55 -16.63
CA ILE A 197 -3.27 8.11 -17.05
C ILE A 197 -2.71 9.24 -17.91
N ALA A 198 -1.55 9.78 -17.51
CA ALA A 198 -0.77 10.71 -18.31
C ALA A 198 0.12 9.95 -19.29
#